data_AF-A0A4R3Z6I2-F1
#
_entry.id   AF-A0A4R3Z6I2-F1
#
_cell.length_a   1.000
_cell.length_b   1.000
_cell.length_c   1.000
_cell.angle_alpha   90.00
_cell.angle_beta   90.00
_cell.angle_gamma   90.00
#
_symmetry.space_group_name_H-M   'P 1'
#
loop_
_entity.id
_entity.type
_entity.pdbx_description
1 polymer ?
#
loop_
_entity_poly.entity_id
_entity_poly.type
_entity_poly.pdbx_seq_one_letter_code
_entity_poly.pdbx_strand_id
1 'polypeptide(L)'
;MLFQRDKKHVSLTQAGQLFYYGAQNILKQVELSYQHLEAFQRGERGTLKIGFLKDFDFELLREFITEFHQKYPHIQLELGGYT
;
A
#
# COMPACT_ATOMS: atom_id res chain seq x y z
N MET A 1 -14.76 32.71 2.34
CA MET A 1 -15.59 32.18 3.45
C MET A 1 -16.21 30.86 3.01
N LEU A 2 -15.92 29.75 3.71
CA LEU A 2 -16.34 28.39 3.30
C LEU A 2 -17.66 27.94 3.94
N PHE A 3 -17.97 28.49 5.10
CA PHE A 3 -19.17 28.18 5.86
C PHE A 3 -20.02 29.44 5.97
N GLN A 4 -21.32 29.29 5.78
CA GLN A 4 -22.32 30.28 6.16
C GLN A 4 -23.10 29.74 7.34
N ARG A 5 -23.34 30.58 8.35
CA ARG A 5 -24.00 30.17 9.59
C ARG A 5 -24.97 31.21 10.10
N ASP A 6 -26.06 30.74 10.69
CA ASP A 6 -26.92 31.50 11.58
C ASP A 6 -26.85 30.95 13.01
N LYS A 7 -27.73 31.39 13.92
CA LYS A 7 -27.72 30.99 15.33
C LYS A 7 -28.02 29.49 15.56
N LYS A 8 -28.55 28.78 14.57
CA LYS A 8 -29.01 27.38 14.69
C LYS A 8 -28.48 26.46 13.58
N HIS A 9 -28.03 26.99 12.44
CA HIS A 9 -27.58 26.20 11.30
C HIS A 9 -26.24 26.66 10.76
N VAL A 10 -25.45 25.69 10.30
CA VAL A 10 -24.22 25.89 9.52
C VAL A 10 -24.38 25.13 8.22
N SER A 11 -24.06 25.77 7.09
CA SER A 11 -24.02 25.13 5.78
C SER A 11 -22.78 25.57 5.01
N LEU A 12 -22.38 24.78 4.01
CA LEU A 12 -21.30 25.15 3.11
C LEU A 12 -21.77 26.26 2.17
N THR A 13 -20.91 27.25 1.96
CA THR A 13 -21.05 28.16 0.82
C THR A 13 -20.72 27.41 -0.47
N GLN A 14 -20.98 28.00 -1.63
CA GLN A 14 -20.57 27.40 -2.91
C GLN A 14 -19.05 27.15 -2.98
N ALA A 15 -18.25 28.09 -2.47
CA ALA A 15 -16.81 27.90 -2.32
C ALA A 15 -16.47 26.78 -1.33
N GLY A 16 -17.25 26.65 -0.25
CA GLY A 16 -17.15 25.56 0.71
C GLY A 16 -17.42 24.19 0.10
N GLN A 17 -18.40 24.07 -0.79
CA GLN A 17 -18.71 22.82 -1.50
C GLN A 17 -17.58 22.40 -2.45
N LEU A 18 -17.05 23.35 -3.23
CA LEU A 18 -15.90 23.09 -4.09
C LEU A 18 -14.67 22.65 -3.30
N PHE A 19 -14.40 23.34 -2.19
CA PHE A 19 -13.30 22.98 -1.29
C PHE A 19 -13.52 21.62 -0.61
N TYR A 20 -14.76 21.30 -0.23
CA TYR A 20 -15.11 20.05 0.43
C TYR A 20 -14.69 18.82 -0.39
N TYR A 21 -14.97 18.82 -1.70
CA TYR A 21 -14.54 17.73 -2.58
C TYR A 21 -13.00 17.55 -2.58
N GLY A 22 -12.26 18.67 -2.68
CA GLY A 22 -10.80 18.64 -2.61
C GLY A 22 -10.28 18.15 -1.26
N ALA A 23 -10.88 18.61 -0.16
CA ALA A 23 -10.52 18.20 1.19
C ALA A 23 -10.76 16.70 1.43
N GLN A 24 -11.89 16.15 0.95
CA GLN A 24 -12.17 14.72 1.02
C GLN A 24 -11.12 13.89 0.28
N ASN A 25 -10.72 14.33 -0.92
CA ASN A 25 -9.67 13.65 -1.67
C ASN A 25 -8.32 13.69 -0.95
N ILE A 26 -7.94 14.85 -0.39
CA ILE A 26 -6.69 14.97 0.37
C ILE A 26 -6.69 14.02 1.57
N LEU A 27 -7.76 14.02 2.36
CA LEU A 27 -7.87 13.12 3.52
C LEU A 27 -7.76 11.65 3.11
N LYS A 28 -8.41 11.26 2.01
CA LYS A 28 -8.29 9.91 1.45
C LYS A 28 -6.85 9.57 1.05
N GLN A 29 -6.12 10.51 0.44
CA GLN A 29 -4.73 10.29 0.06
C GLN A 29 -3.80 10.15 1.27
N VAL A 30 -4.03 10.94 2.34
CA VAL A 30 -3.29 10.80 3.60
C VAL A 30 -3.52 9.41 4.20
N GLU A 31 -4.78 8.97 4.28
CA GLU A 31 -5.14 7.64 4.80
C GLU A 31 -4.46 6.52 4.00
N LEU A 32 -4.55 6.56 2.67
CA LEU A 32 -3.88 5.58 1.80
C LEU A 32 -2.35 5.56 1.99
N SER A 33 -1.75 6.73 2.24
CA SER A 33 -0.31 6.83 2.49
C SER A 33 0.08 6.13 3.79
N TYR A 34 -0.71 6.27 4.86
CA TYR A 34 -0.50 5.52 6.10
C TYR A 34 -0.68 4.02 5.90
N GLN A 35 -1.71 3.60 5.18
CA GLN A 35 -1.92 2.18 4.87
C GLN A 35 -0.76 1.57 4.08
N HIS A 36 -0.19 2.32 3.13
CA HIS A 36 1.01 1.90 2.41
C HIS A 36 2.24 1.77 3.31
N LEU A 37 2.45 2.72 4.23
CA LEU A 37 3.52 2.64 5.22
C LEU A 37 3.34 1.47 6.17
N GLU A 38 2.11 1.20 6.60
CA GLU A 38 1.79 0.09 7.50
C GLU A 38 2.00 -1.27 6.81
N ALA A 39 1.56 -1.41 5.55
CA ALA A 39 1.83 -2.60 4.73
C ALA A 39 3.33 -2.81 4.47
N PHE A 40 4.09 -1.72 4.28
CA PHE A 40 5.55 -1.76 4.20
C PHE A 40 6.17 -2.22 5.52
N GLN A 41 5.76 -1.65 6.66
CA GLN A 41 6.27 -2.03 7.99
C GLN A 41 5.91 -3.47 8.38
N ARG A 42 4.74 -3.96 7.96
CA ARG A 42 4.33 -5.37 8.12
C ARG A 42 5.10 -6.35 7.23
N GLY A 43 5.94 -5.85 6.31
CA GLY A 43 6.68 -6.68 5.37
C GLY A 43 5.82 -7.30 4.28
N GLU A 44 4.58 -6.82 4.10
CA GLU A 44 3.66 -7.33 3.06
C GLU A 44 4.03 -6.78 1.68
N ARG A 45 4.82 -5.70 1.60
CA ARG A 45 5.33 -5.12 0.35
C ARG A 45 6.83 -4.88 0.42
N GLY A 46 7.56 -5.36 -0.57
CA GLY A 46 9.02 -5.21 -0.65
C GLY A 46 9.66 -6.25 -1.55
N THR A 47 10.99 -6.20 -1.66
CA THR A 47 11.76 -7.17 -2.44
C THR A 47 12.54 -8.09 -1.51
N LEU A 48 12.25 -9.39 -1.55
CA LEU A 48 13.03 -10.41 -0.85
C LEU A 48 14.01 -11.05 -1.83
N LYS A 49 15.31 -10.83 -1.59
CA LYS A 49 16.40 -11.43 -2.37
C LYS A 49 16.76 -12.78 -1.78
N ILE A 50 16.64 -13.84 -2.58
CA ILE A 50 16.99 -15.20 -2.20
C ILE A 50 18.25 -15.62 -2.97
N GLY A 51 19.32 -15.87 -2.22
CA GLY A 51 20.54 -16.50 -2.72
C GLY A 51 20.41 -18.02 -2.65
N PHE A 52 20.65 -18.72 -3.74
CA PHE A 52 20.65 -20.19 -3.76
C PHE A 52 21.93 -20.75 -4.37
N LEU A 53 22.28 -21.96 -3.94
CA LEU A 53 23.44 -22.71 -4.41
C LEU A 53 23.13 -23.33 -5.78
N LYS A 54 24.17 -23.50 -6.61
CA LYS A 54 24.06 -23.99 -7.98
C LYS A 54 23.43 -25.39 -8.10
N ASP A 55 23.69 -26.24 -7.12
CA ASP A 55 23.19 -27.62 -7.05
C ASP A 55 21.91 -27.74 -6.22
N PHE A 56 21.22 -26.62 -5.96
CA PHE A 56 19.96 -26.64 -5.23
C PHE A 56 18.84 -27.24 -6.07
N ASP A 57 17.99 -28.04 -5.42
CA ASP A 57 16.85 -28.66 -6.08
C ASP A 57 15.85 -27.59 -6.54
N PHE A 58 15.75 -27.43 -7.86
CA PHE A 58 14.88 -26.44 -8.49
C PHE A 58 13.38 -26.73 -8.27
N GLU A 59 12.99 -27.99 -8.09
CA GLU A 59 11.59 -28.35 -7.82
C GLU A 59 11.18 -27.85 -6.44
N LEU A 60 12.01 -28.11 -5.42
CA LEU A 60 11.77 -27.64 -4.06
C LEU A 60 11.71 -26.09 -3.97
N LEU A 61 12.61 -25.41 -4.69
CA LEU A 61 12.59 -23.94 -4.77
C LEU A 61 11.29 -23.43 -5.39
N ARG A 62 10.81 -24.10 -6.44
CA ARG A 62 9.59 -23.72 -7.16
C ARG A 62 8.34 -23.91 -6.33
N GLU A 63 8.24 -25.01 -5.60
CA GLU A 63 7.15 -25.26 -4.64
C GLU A 63 7.12 -24.17 -3.57
N PHE A 64 8.29 -23.89 -2.96
CA PHE A 64 8.41 -22.85 -1.93
C PHE A 64 8.01 -21.46 -2.46
N ILE A 65 8.50 -21.06 -3.65
CA ILE A 65 8.15 -19.78 -4.27
C ILE A 65 6.64 -19.67 -4.51
N THR A 66 6.02 -20.76 -4.96
CA THR A 66 4.60 -20.79 -5.29
C THR A 66 3.75 -20.62 -4.02
N GLU A 67 4.06 -21.38 -2.97
CA GLU A 67 3.37 -21.27 -1.68
C GLU A 67 3.61 -19.89 -1.03
N PHE A 68 4.85 -19.40 -1.09
CA PHE A 68 5.20 -18.09 -0.55
C PHE A 68 4.46 -16.95 -1.26
N HIS A 69 4.40 -16.97 -2.59
CA HIS A 69 3.69 -15.94 -3.35
C HIS A 69 2.17 -16.00 -3.14
N GLN A 70 1.59 -17.19 -2.94
CA GLN A 70 0.17 -17.30 -2.58
C GLN A 70 -0.13 -16.68 -1.21
N LYS A 71 0.78 -16.86 -0.24
CA LYS A 71 0.63 -16.34 1.12
C LYS A 71 0.99 -14.86 1.23
N TYR A 72 1.92 -14.37 0.41
CA TYR A 72 2.43 -13.00 0.39
C TYR A 72 2.45 -12.44 -1.04
N PRO A 73 1.29 -12.19 -1.66
CA PRO A 73 1.17 -11.82 -3.08
C PRO A 73 1.79 -10.45 -3.43
N HIS A 74 2.10 -9.66 -2.41
CA HIS A 74 2.61 -8.31 -2.54
C HIS A 74 4.13 -8.20 -2.29
N ILE A 75 4.81 -9.32 -1.96
CA ILE A 75 6.27 -9.40 -1.88
C ILE A 75 6.83 -9.84 -3.23
N GLN A 76 7.80 -9.08 -3.74
CA GLN A 76 8.52 -9.38 -4.96
C GLN A 76 9.75 -10.23 -4.63
N LEU A 77 9.87 -11.41 -5.24
CA LEU A 77 11.01 -12.30 -5.04
C LEU A 77 12.08 -12.04 -6.11
N GLU A 78 13.31 -11.79 -5.68
CA GLU A 78 14.48 -11.71 -6.55
C GLU A 78 15.40 -12.91 -6.29
N LEU A 79 15.63 -13.71 -7.32
CA LEU A 79 16.44 -14.93 -7.24
C LEU A 79 17.86 -14.63 -7.75
N GLY A 80 18.87 -14.80 -6.89
CA GLY A 80 20.27 -14.64 -7.23
C GLY A 80 21.04 -15.95 -7.07
N GLY A 81 21.52 -16.53 -8.16
CA GLY A 81 22.43 -17.68 -8.08
C GLY A 81 23.82 -17.22 -7.68
N TYR A 82 24.35 -17.73 -6.56
CA TYR A 82 25.78 -17.58 -6.27
C TYR A 82 26.54 -18.57 -7.15
N THR A 83 27.34 -18.04 -8.09
CA THR A 83 28.05 -18.79 -9.15
C THR A 83 29.28 -19.53 -8.68
#